data_AF-A0A9Y2EZZ7-F1
#
_entry.id   AF-A0A9Y2EZZ7-F1
#
_cell.length_a   1.000
_cell.length_b   1.000
_cell.length_c   1.000
_cell.angle_alpha   90.00
_cell.angle_beta   90.00
_cell.angle_gamma   90.00
#
_symmetry.space_group_name_H-M   'P 1'
#
loop_
_entity.id
_entity.type
_entity.pdbx_description
1 polymer ?
#
loop_
_entity_poly.entity_id
_entity_poly.type
_entity_poly.pdbx_seq_one_letter_code
_entity_poly.pdbx_strand_id
1 'polypeptide(L)'
;MAGFDEMFDWVVVGSGAGAMSSALVMRDAGKSVVILEKTPWAGGTTAKSGGVMWIPGNRFMLADGEQDDADAAMAYLDALQELDGNPAPGAAREKRLAYVTQAPRAIDFLVGKGVELQRGATFWPDYYDELPGGCKTSRTVVAKPFDRKELGPWQDKLRQGFAEFNVTLVEGMEAQGHRRTNKASGRLLARIVLRTIRDRLLGRKYTTAGAALQGRMLKAVLAAGIDLRLETPVSELIIEGDAATGVVTMKDGHPWRIGARLGILVNAGGFARNQEMRDRYIPGSNAAWSQTAEGDTGEMLVELERIGGQLAQMDQMVGYQMTPMPGWDKGYVAPGAQSMTGKPHAILVDRTGLRYMNEGGSYELYCETMLRRNAVAPAIPSWAIFDRQYVESYAVAGRFIDRKIPDGWIETGYLHMADTIAELAGRIQVDPAILAATVARWNGFVAAGVDQDFHRGERAYDNCGFVGDPFSARSAIGSIEKGPFYAVPVVPGDVSTYGGVITDDQARVVDAAGQAIERLYATGVTTASVMGNVYPGAGSSIGPSMTFGYIAARHAAGLGNQP
;
A
#
# COMPACT_ATOMS: atom_id res chain seq x y z
N MET A 1 2.18 -15.46 -38.72
CA MET A 1 1.33 -14.59 -37.87
C MET A 1 0.02 -14.28 -38.59
N ALA A 2 -0.77 -15.32 -38.91
CA ALA A 2 -2.12 -15.13 -39.46
C ALA A 2 -3.09 -15.42 -38.31
N GLY A 3 -3.92 -14.45 -37.92
CA GLY A 3 -4.91 -14.62 -36.84
C GLY A 3 -4.90 -13.56 -35.73
N PHE A 4 -4.16 -12.45 -35.87
CA PHE A 4 -4.30 -11.28 -35.00
C PHE A 4 -4.99 -10.14 -35.74
N ASP A 5 -5.92 -9.47 -35.06
CA ASP A 5 -6.64 -8.31 -35.60
C ASP A 5 -5.78 -7.03 -35.51
N GLU A 6 -4.92 -6.95 -34.49
CA GLU A 6 -3.95 -5.88 -34.29
C GLU A 6 -2.61 -6.42 -33.79
N MET A 7 -1.54 -5.64 -33.98
CA MET A 7 -0.18 -6.13 -33.76
C MET A 7 0.75 -5.05 -33.18
N PHE A 8 1.16 -5.23 -31.93
CA PHE A 8 2.11 -4.35 -31.23
C PHE A 8 3.40 -5.07 -30.88
N ASP A 9 4.46 -4.33 -30.57
CA ASP A 9 5.70 -4.93 -30.07
C ASP A 9 5.56 -5.32 -28.60
N TRP A 10 4.89 -4.50 -27.80
CA TRP A 10 4.67 -4.71 -26.38
C TRP A 10 3.19 -4.52 -26.03
N VAL A 11 2.59 -5.52 -25.39
CA VAL A 11 1.21 -5.45 -24.89
C VAL A 11 1.24 -5.44 -23.37
N VAL A 12 0.54 -4.48 -22.75
CA VAL A 12 0.50 -4.32 -21.30
C VAL A 12 -0.93 -4.51 -20.80
N VAL A 13 -1.12 -5.40 -19.83
CA VAL A 13 -2.40 -5.67 -19.18
C VAL A 13 -2.43 -4.96 -17.83
N GLY A 14 -3.35 -4.00 -17.68
CA GLY A 14 -3.49 -3.12 -16.53
C GLY A 14 -2.73 -1.79 -16.67
N SER A 15 -3.15 -0.77 -15.93
CA SER A 15 -2.61 0.60 -16.03
C SER A 15 -1.93 1.13 -14.75
N GLY A 16 -1.43 0.25 -13.88
CA GLY A 16 -0.67 0.65 -12.68
C GLY A 16 0.73 1.24 -12.97
N ALA A 17 1.51 1.54 -11.93
CA ALA A 17 2.83 2.17 -12.08
C ALA A 17 3.81 1.33 -12.93
N GLY A 18 3.86 0.01 -12.71
CA GLY A 18 4.67 -0.89 -13.53
C GLY A 18 4.32 -0.88 -15.01
N ALA A 19 3.02 -0.80 -15.32
CA ALA A 19 2.52 -0.75 -16.69
C ALA A 19 3.02 0.52 -17.41
N MET A 20 2.81 1.68 -16.81
CA MET A 20 3.23 2.96 -17.38
C MET A 20 4.76 3.07 -17.48
N SER A 21 5.49 2.56 -16.48
CA SER A 21 6.96 2.49 -16.51
C SER A 21 7.46 1.66 -17.70
N SER A 22 6.91 0.45 -17.88
CA SER A 22 7.28 -0.44 -18.99
C SER A 22 6.98 0.17 -20.35
N ALA A 23 5.84 0.84 -20.47
CA ALA A 23 5.38 1.40 -21.73
C ALA A 23 6.27 2.59 -22.15
N LEU A 24 6.66 3.44 -21.19
CA LEU A 24 7.62 4.52 -21.44
C LEU A 24 8.98 4.01 -21.90
N VAL A 25 9.50 2.93 -21.29
CA VAL A 25 10.76 2.30 -21.72
C VAL A 25 10.65 1.78 -23.15
N MET A 26 9.59 1.05 -23.48
CA MET A 26 9.39 0.51 -24.83
C MET A 26 9.27 1.61 -25.88
N ARG A 27 8.56 2.70 -25.58
CA ARG A 27 8.50 3.86 -26.49
C ARG A 27 9.84 4.53 -26.69
N ASP A 28 10.63 4.67 -25.63
CA ASP A 28 11.99 5.22 -25.72
C ASP A 28 12.90 4.35 -26.61
N ALA A 29 12.67 3.03 -26.59
CA ALA A 29 13.32 2.07 -27.49
C ALA A 29 12.73 2.05 -28.92
N GLY A 30 11.80 2.97 -29.25
CA GLY A 30 11.17 3.06 -30.57
C GLY A 30 10.14 1.97 -30.88
N LYS A 31 9.66 1.25 -29.87
CA LYS A 31 8.72 0.11 -30.02
C LYS A 31 7.27 0.56 -29.92
N SER A 32 6.37 -0.12 -30.62
CA SER A 32 4.92 0.09 -30.53
C SER A 32 4.37 -0.56 -29.25
N VAL A 33 3.50 0.16 -28.53
CA VAL A 33 2.97 -0.27 -27.24
C VAL A 33 1.47 -0.01 -27.15
N VAL A 34 0.74 -0.97 -26.59
CA VAL A 34 -0.65 -0.79 -26.16
C VAL A 34 -0.81 -1.16 -24.69
N ILE A 35 -1.53 -0.33 -23.93
CA ILE A 35 -1.93 -0.59 -22.55
C ILE A 35 -3.43 -0.83 -22.51
N LEU A 36 -3.86 -1.94 -21.90
CA LEU A 36 -5.24 -2.39 -21.82
C LEU A 36 -5.72 -2.32 -20.36
N GLU A 37 -6.65 -1.44 -20.06
CA GLU A 37 -7.23 -1.24 -18.73
C GLU A 37 -8.69 -1.70 -18.71
N LYS A 38 -9.02 -2.60 -17.78
CA LYS A 38 -10.36 -3.19 -17.64
C LYS A 38 -11.41 -2.15 -17.23
N THR A 39 -11.04 -1.17 -16.42
CA THR A 39 -11.96 -0.18 -15.85
C THR A 39 -12.07 1.08 -16.71
N PRO A 40 -13.06 1.96 -16.48
CA PRO A 40 -13.12 3.26 -17.17
C PRO A 40 -12.10 4.29 -16.64
N TRP A 41 -11.19 3.89 -15.75
CA TRP A 41 -10.20 4.79 -15.15
C TRP A 41 -8.79 4.21 -15.11
N ALA A 42 -7.81 5.00 -15.56
CA ALA A 42 -6.40 4.66 -15.47
C ALA A 42 -5.86 4.76 -14.04
N GLY A 43 -4.93 3.87 -13.68
CA GLY A 43 -4.07 3.93 -12.49
C GLY A 43 -4.33 2.89 -11.41
N GLY A 44 -5.47 2.19 -11.45
CA GLY A 44 -5.84 1.12 -10.51
C GLY A 44 -5.67 1.50 -9.02
N THR A 45 -5.30 0.53 -8.18
CA THR A 45 -5.04 0.78 -6.75
C THR A 45 -3.90 1.77 -6.51
N THR A 46 -2.95 1.91 -7.46
CA THR A 46 -1.87 2.89 -7.31
C THR A 46 -2.44 4.32 -7.19
N ALA A 47 -3.46 4.67 -7.99
CA ALA A 47 -4.09 6.00 -7.91
C ALA A 47 -4.81 6.25 -6.58
N LYS A 48 -5.40 5.21 -5.98
CA LYS A 48 -6.13 5.29 -4.71
C LYS A 48 -5.19 5.34 -3.48
N SER A 49 -3.94 4.93 -3.64
CA SER A 49 -2.96 4.79 -2.56
C SER A 49 -2.26 6.11 -2.15
N GLY A 50 -1.37 6.02 -1.16
CA GLY A 50 -0.38 7.04 -0.78
C GLY A 50 0.60 7.45 -1.88
N GLY A 51 0.76 6.65 -2.95
CA GLY A 51 1.72 6.94 -4.02
C GLY A 51 3.18 6.88 -3.60
N VAL A 52 3.44 6.16 -2.51
CA VAL A 52 4.76 6.01 -1.92
C VAL A 52 5.51 4.89 -2.64
N MET A 53 6.76 5.12 -2.97
CA MET A 53 7.66 4.13 -3.57
C MET A 53 8.86 3.94 -2.64
N TRP A 54 9.08 2.71 -2.19
CA TRP A 54 10.30 2.37 -1.46
C TRP A 54 11.44 2.23 -2.47
N ILE A 55 12.45 3.10 -2.44
CA ILE A 55 13.56 3.10 -3.39
C ILE A 55 14.86 3.33 -2.63
N PRO A 56 15.67 2.28 -2.39
CA PRO A 56 16.95 2.44 -1.70
C PRO A 56 17.93 3.22 -2.57
N GLY A 57 18.90 3.92 -1.98
CA GLY A 57 19.98 4.61 -2.70
C GLY A 57 19.50 5.63 -3.74
N ASN A 58 18.31 6.19 -3.57
CA ASN A 58 17.71 7.08 -4.56
C ASN A 58 18.37 8.47 -4.55
N ARG A 59 18.30 9.15 -5.70
CA ARG A 59 18.88 10.49 -5.91
C ARG A 59 18.45 11.55 -4.88
N PHE A 60 17.27 11.41 -4.28
CA PHE A 60 16.74 12.40 -3.35
C PHE A 60 17.35 12.23 -1.95
N MET A 61 17.66 11.00 -1.55
CA MET A 61 18.45 10.76 -0.32
C MET A 61 19.86 11.32 -0.47
N LEU A 62 20.51 11.07 -1.61
CA LEU A 62 21.84 11.64 -1.91
C LEU A 62 21.83 13.16 -1.90
N ALA A 63 20.77 13.79 -2.44
CA ALA A 63 20.61 15.24 -2.43
C ALA A 63 20.46 15.83 -1.01
N ASP A 64 19.92 15.05 -0.08
CA ASP A 64 19.81 15.41 1.34
C ASP A 64 21.06 15.05 2.16
N GLY A 65 22.11 14.50 1.51
CA GLY A 65 23.36 14.09 2.16
C GLY A 65 23.27 12.78 2.92
N GLU A 66 22.23 11.98 2.71
CA GLU A 66 22.09 10.66 3.32
C GLU A 66 22.80 9.58 2.51
N GLN A 67 23.52 8.72 3.22
CA GLN A 67 24.21 7.57 2.65
C GLN A 67 23.30 6.34 2.75
N ASP A 68 22.86 5.85 1.61
CA ASP A 68 22.14 4.60 1.45
C ASP A 68 22.55 3.98 0.10
N ASP A 69 22.62 2.66 0.05
CA ASP A 69 23.08 1.93 -1.12
C ASP A 69 22.42 0.54 -1.23
N ALA A 70 22.78 -0.17 -2.30
CA ALA A 70 22.24 -1.51 -2.55
C ALA A 70 22.66 -2.52 -1.49
N ASP A 71 23.84 -2.37 -0.88
CA ASP A 71 24.35 -3.32 0.13
C ASP A 71 23.58 -3.16 1.45
N ALA A 72 23.35 -1.93 1.89
CA ALA A 72 22.52 -1.64 3.05
C ALA A 72 21.08 -2.12 2.85
N ALA A 73 20.52 -1.90 1.66
CA ALA A 73 19.18 -2.38 1.32
C ALA A 73 19.11 -3.92 1.25
N MET A 74 20.12 -4.59 0.71
CA MET A 74 20.19 -6.06 0.69
C MET A 74 20.32 -6.63 2.09
N ALA A 75 21.17 -6.05 2.95
CA ALA A 75 21.30 -6.48 4.34
C ALA A 75 19.95 -6.40 5.08
N TYR A 76 19.18 -5.34 4.81
CA TYR A 76 17.84 -5.18 5.38
C TYR A 76 16.87 -6.23 4.87
N LEU A 77 16.79 -6.41 3.55
CA LEU A 77 15.90 -7.40 2.96
C LEU A 77 16.31 -8.83 3.37
N ASP A 78 17.59 -9.15 3.48
CA ASP A 78 18.08 -10.46 3.95
C ASP A 78 17.64 -10.71 5.40
N ALA A 79 17.78 -9.71 6.30
CA ALA A 79 17.33 -9.82 7.68
C ALA A 79 15.80 -10.03 7.80
N LEU A 80 15.00 -9.40 6.93
CA LEU A 80 13.54 -9.59 6.92
C LEU A 80 13.13 -11.01 6.53
N GLN A 81 13.86 -11.67 5.63
CA GLN A 81 13.58 -13.06 5.26
C GLN A 81 13.76 -14.02 6.44
N GLU A 82 14.59 -13.66 7.42
CA GLU A 82 14.83 -14.47 8.61
C GLU A 82 13.70 -14.34 9.67
N LEU A 83 12.85 -13.31 9.58
CA LEU A 83 11.80 -13.05 10.58
C LEU A 83 10.61 -14.02 10.50
N ASP A 84 10.12 -14.32 9.29
CA ASP A 84 8.93 -15.18 9.13
C ASP A 84 9.27 -16.67 9.08
N GLY A 85 10.51 -17.02 8.76
CA GLY A 85 11.01 -18.42 8.72
C GLY A 85 10.40 -19.31 7.63
N ASN A 86 9.39 -18.83 6.90
CA ASN A 86 8.77 -19.53 5.79
C ASN A 86 9.45 -19.22 4.45
N PRO A 87 9.51 -20.18 3.51
CA PRO A 87 9.98 -19.91 2.16
C PRO A 87 9.12 -18.83 1.47
N ALA A 88 9.78 -17.87 0.84
CA ALA A 88 9.14 -16.88 -0.02
C ALA A 88 9.72 -16.97 -1.44
N PRO A 89 9.18 -17.87 -2.29
CA PRO A 89 9.71 -18.11 -3.64
C PRO A 89 9.78 -16.86 -4.52
N GLY A 90 8.86 -15.90 -4.32
CA GLY A 90 8.85 -14.63 -5.05
C GLY A 90 9.97 -13.66 -4.67
N ALA A 91 10.73 -13.95 -3.60
CA ALA A 91 11.77 -13.10 -3.01
C ALA A 91 13.19 -13.71 -3.13
N ALA A 92 13.44 -14.47 -4.19
CA ALA A 92 14.78 -14.98 -4.51
C ALA A 92 15.83 -13.85 -4.43
N ARG A 93 17.02 -14.19 -3.93
CA ARG A 93 18.06 -13.19 -3.60
C ARG A 93 18.49 -12.40 -4.84
N GLU A 94 18.61 -13.05 -5.99
CA GLU A 94 18.97 -12.46 -7.28
C GLU A 94 17.94 -11.42 -7.71
N LYS A 95 16.65 -11.71 -7.49
CA LYS A 95 15.54 -10.81 -7.78
C LYS A 95 15.53 -9.60 -6.83
N ARG A 96 15.80 -9.81 -5.54
CA ARG A 96 15.97 -8.71 -4.57
C ARG A 96 17.15 -7.81 -4.95
N LEU A 97 18.27 -8.40 -5.37
CA LEU A 97 19.43 -7.66 -5.87
C LEU A 97 19.11 -6.86 -7.13
N ALA A 98 18.41 -7.46 -8.09
CA ALA A 98 17.94 -6.76 -9.29
C ALA A 98 17.03 -5.58 -8.94
N TYR A 99 16.14 -5.73 -7.95
CA TYR A 99 15.29 -4.66 -7.49
C TYR A 99 16.10 -3.49 -6.89
N VAL A 100 16.93 -3.74 -5.88
CA VAL A 100 17.63 -2.65 -5.18
C VAL A 100 18.63 -1.91 -6.08
N THR A 101 19.18 -2.60 -7.10
CA THR A 101 20.11 -2.00 -8.07
C THR A 101 19.41 -1.20 -9.16
N GLN A 102 18.28 -1.68 -9.67
CA GLN A 102 17.58 -1.04 -10.78
C GLN A 102 16.56 0.01 -10.32
N ALA A 103 16.09 -0.03 -9.07
CA ALA A 103 15.08 0.91 -8.58
C ALA A 103 15.51 2.39 -8.67
N PRO A 104 16.75 2.79 -8.27
CA PRO A 104 17.24 4.16 -8.49
C PRO A 104 17.27 4.56 -9.97
N ARG A 105 17.70 3.65 -10.85
CA ARG A 105 17.79 3.88 -12.30
C ARG A 105 16.41 4.06 -12.93
N ALA A 106 15.43 3.29 -12.48
CA ALA A 106 14.04 3.44 -12.88
C ALA A 106 13.48 4.82 -12.46
N ILE A 107 13.81 5.30 -11.26
CA ILE A 107 13.45 6.65 -10.82
C ILE A 107 14.09 7.72 -11.71
N ASP A 108 15.39 7.60 -11.99
CA ASP A 108 16.09 8.56 -12.85
C ASP A 108 15.53 8.59 -14.28
N PHE A 109 15.18 7.42 -14.81
CA PHE A 109 14.50 7.30 -16.10
C PHE A 109 13.16 8.05 -16.10
N LEU A 110 12.29 7.82 -15.10
CA LEU A 110 10.99 8.49 -15.02
C LEU A 110 11.14 10.01 -14.86
N VAL A 111 12.10 10.47 -14.06
CA VAL A 111 12.43 11.90 -13.95
C VAL A 111 12.85 12.45 -15.32
N GLY A 112 13.67 11.71 -16.08
CA GLY A 112 14.05 12.04 -17.45
C GLY A 112 12.86 12.09 -18.44
N LYS A 113 11.76 11.38 -18.15
CA LYS A 113 10.49 11.46 -18.90
C LYS A 113 9.55 12.56 -18.42
N GLY A 114 9.99 13.42 -17.51
CA GLY A 114 9.21 14.55 -16.99
C GLY A 114 8.25 14.17 -15.86
N VAL A 115 8.40 12.99 -15.25
CA VAL A 115 7.66 12.64 -14.04
C VAL A 115 8.32 13.35 -12.85
N GLU A 116 7.66 14.39 -12.34
CA GLU A 116 8.20 15.13 -11.19
C GLU A 116 8.00 14.36 -9.88
N LEU A 117 9.11 13.91 -9.32
CA LEU A 117 9.20 13.20 -8.06
C LEU A 117 9.94 14.04 -7.01
N GLN A 118 9.80 13.65 -5.75
CA GLN A 118 10.51 14.23 -4.62
C GLN A 118 10.69 13.17 -3.52
N ARG A 119 11.54 13.48 -2.53
CA ARG A 119 11.63 12.67 -1.33
C ARG A 119 10.27 12.58 -0.63
N GLY A 120 9.91 11.37 -0.22
CA GLY A 120 8.65 11.06 0.44
C GLY A 120 8.57 11.77 1.79
N ALA A 121 9.39 11.36 2.75
CA ALA A 121 9.58 12.03 4.04
C ALA A 121 11.05 11.91 4.49
N THR A 122 11.41 12.61 5.56
CA THR A 122 12.68 12.45 6.30
C THR A 122 12.49 11.78 7.66
N PHE A 123 11.25 11.50 8.05
CA PHE A 123 10.86 10.97 9.36
C PHE A 123 9.91 9.76 9.25
N TRP A 124 10.00 9.02 8.15
CA TRP A 124 9.22 7.79 7.92
C TRP A 124 10.17 6.59 7.82
N PRO A 125 10.57 6.01 8.96
CA PRO A 125 11.47 4.87 9.00
C PRO A 125 10.93 3.66 8.23
N ASP A 126 11.85 2.78 7.88
CA ASP A 126 11.50 1.40 7.59
C ASP A 126 10.80 0.75 8.80
N TYR A 127 9.97 -0.26 8.56
CA TYR A 127 9.07 -0.78 9.60
C TYR A 127 9.79 -1.62 10.65
N TYR A 128 10.99 -2.10 10.31
CA TYR A 128 11.89 -2.87 11.16
C TYR A 128 13.25 -2.16 11.19
N ASP A 129 13.24 -0.86 11.52
CA ASP A 129 14.41 0.03 11.47
C ASP A 129 15.58 -0.40 12.38
N GLU A 130 15.33 -1.31 13.31
CA GLU A 130 16.30 -1.94 14.19
C GLU A 130 17.16 -3.02 13.51
N LEU A 131 16.70 -3.59 12.38
CA LEU A 131 17.42 -4.67 11.69
C LEU A 131 18.67 -4.14 10.95
N PRO A 132 19.67 -5.01 10.69
CA PRO A 132 20.82 -4.63 9.88
C PRO A 132 20.40 -3.99 8.55
N GLY A 133 20.92 -2.81 8.23
CA GLY A 133 20.57 -2.07 7.02
C GLY A 133 19.23 -1.31 7.06
N GLY A 134 18.49 -1.35 8.17
CA GLY A 134 17.25 -0.58 8.36
C GLY A 134 17.47 0.94 8.29
N CYS A 135 16.59 1.65 7.59
CA CYS A 135 16.67 3.10 7.45
C CYS A 135 15.73 3.82 8.43
N LYS A 136 16.31 4.67 9.30
CA LYS A 136 15.57 5.44 10.32
C LYS A 136 14.99 6.76 9.81
N THR A 137 15.41 7.21 8.64
CA THR A 137 14.94 8.47 8.04
C THR A 137 13.78 8.18 7.10
N SER A 138 14.07 7.64 5.90
CA SER A 138 13.11 7.18 4.90
C SER A 138 13.81 6.93 3.57
N ARG A 139 13.52 5.76 2.96
CA ARG A 139 13.84 5.40 1.56
C ARG A 139 12.70 5.75 0.58
N THR A 140 11.72 6.51 1.04
CA THR A 140 10.49 6.73 0.29
C THR A 140 10.64 7.85 -0.75
N VAL A 141 10.06 7.63 -1.93
CA VAL A 141 9.93 8.60 -3.01
C VAL A 141 8.44 8.78 -3.32
N VAL A 142 8.00 10.01 -3.53
CA VAL A 142 6.60 10.35 -3.87
C VAL A 142 6.54 11.30 -5.05
N ALA A 143 5.39 11.35 -5.71
CA ALA A 143 5.13 12.35 -6.73
C ALA A 143 4.79 13.72 -6.12
N LYS A 144 5.22 14.79 -6.79
CA LYS A 144 4.75 16.15 -6.47
C LYS A 144 3.26 16.29 -6.77
N PRO A 145 2.50 17.17 -6.08
CA PRO A 145 1.11 17.46 -6.41
C PRO A 145 0.91 17.75 -7.90
N PHE A 146 -0.18 17.27 -8.49
CA PHE A 146 -0.40 17.29 -9.94
C PHE A 146 -1.74 17.95 -10.27
N ASP A 147 -1.77 18.84 -11.27
CA ASP A 147 -3.03 19.43 -11.75
C ASP A 147 -3.64 18.53 -12.83
N ARG A 148 -4.80 17.93 -12.55
CA ARG A 148 -5.49 17.01 -13.46
C ARG A 148 -5.81 17.66 -14.81
N LYS A 149 -5.92 19.00 -14.86
CA LYS A 149 -6.15 19.73 -16.12
C LYS A 149 -5.03 19.56 -17.13
N GLU A 150 -3.82 19.25 -16.69
CA GLU A 150 -2.68 18.98 -17.59
C GLU A 150 -2.88 17.73 -18.45
N LEU A 151 -3.86 16.86 -18.12
CA LEU A 151 -4.25 15.70 -18.92
C LEU A 151 -5.24 16.06 -20.06
N GLY A 152 -5.76 17.29 -20.10
CA GLY A 152 -6.74 17.70 -21.10
C GLY A 152 -7.98 16.78 -21.10
N PRO A 153 -8.35 16.16 -22.24
CA PRO A 153 -9.49 15.23 -22.32
C PRO A 153 -9.40 14.00 -21.41
N TRP A 154 -8.20 13.68 -20.90
CA TRP A 154 -7.97 12.54 -20.02
C TRP A 154 -8.13 12.86 -18.52
N GLN A 155 -8.46 14.11 -18.16
CA GLN A 155 -8.55 14.53 -16.75
C GLN A 155 -9.52 13.68 -15.92
N ASP A 156 -10.67 13.30 -16.50
CA ASP A 156 -11.74 12.55 -15.83
C ASP A 156 -11.56 11.02 -15.99
N LYS A 157 -10.60 10.62 -16.82
CA LYS A 157 -10.17 9.23 -17.03
C LYS A 157 -9.07 8.80 -16.06
N LEU A 158 -8.47 9.74 -15.32
CA LEU A 158 -7.61 9.40 -14.17
C LEU A 158 -8.49 8.99 -12.99
N ARG A 159 -8.19 7.84 -12.40
CA ARG A 159 -8.88 7.36 -11.21
C ARG A 159 -8.74 8.33 -10.05
N GLN A 160 -9.82 8.51 -9.29
CA GLN A 160 -9.86 9.40 -8.14
C GLN A 160 -8.81 8.99 -7.10
N GLY A 161 -8.13 9.98 -6.50
CA GLY A 161 -7.24 9.77 -5.36
C GLY A 161 -7.96 10.01 -4.03
N PHE A 162 -7.39 9.54 -2.92
CA PHE A 162 -7.99 9.78 -1.60
C PHE A 162 -7.90 11.25 -1.15
N ALA A 163 -7.01 12.06 -1.76
CA ALA A 163 -6.84 13.48 -1.46
C ALA A 163 -6.80 14.34 -2.74
N GLU A 164 -7.88 15.10 -2.97
CA GLU A 164 -8.09 15.98 -4.14
C GLU A 164 -7.88 17.46 -3.85
N PHE A 165 -6.90 17.76 -3.00
CA PHE A 165 -6.50 19.12 -2.65
C PHE A 165 -4.97 19.18 -2.61
N ASN A 166 -4.40 20.35 -2.85
CA ASN A 166 -2.96 20.55 -2.88
C ASN A 166 -2.39 20.48 -1.45
N VAL A 167 -2.17 19.27 -0.94
CA VAL A 167 -1.53 18.91 0.34
C VAL A 167 -0.70 17.66 0.10
N THR A 168 0.60 17.72 0.34
CA THR A 168 1.46 16.53 0.22
C THR A 168 1.12 15.51 1.31
N LEU A 169 1.46 14.23 1.09
CA LEU A 169 1.22 13.18 2.09
C LEU A 169 1.89 13.53 3.43
N VAL A 170 3.11 14.06 3.40
CA VAL A 170 3.85 14.54 4.59
C VAL A 170 3.12 15.65 5.30
N GLU A 171 2.69 16.69 4.57
CA GLU A 171 1.94 17.79 5.17
C GLU A 171 0.65 17.27 5.83
N GLY A 172 0.02 16.24 5.24
CA GLY A 172 -1.12 15.54 5.83
C GLY A 172 -0.77 14.77 7.10
N MET A 173 0.36 14.05 7.11
CA MET A 173 0.87 13.31 8.28
C MET A 173 1.26 14.27 9.42
N GLU A 174 1.94 15.36 9.13
CA GLU A 174 2.31 16.39 10.12
C GLU A 174 1.09 17.16 10.66
N ALA A 175 0.02 17.25 9.87
CA ALA A 175 -1.24 17.87 10.27
C ALA A 175 -2.23 16.91 10.95
N GLN A 176 -1.91 15.61 11.05
CA GLN A 176 -2.88 14.60 11.48
C GLN A 176 -3.16 14.65 12.98
N GLY A 177 -4.45 14.83 13.29
CA GLY A 177 -5.10 14.17 14.42
C GLY A 177 -4.54 14.47 15.80
N HIS A 178 -3.96 15.66 16.00
CA HIS A 178 -3.57 16.15 17.31
C HIS A 178 -4.10 17.56 17.53
N ARG A 179 -4.71 17.84 18.69
CA ARG A 179 -5.24 19.19 18.98
C ARG A 179 -4.16 20.23 19.13
N ARG A 180 -2.97 19.84 19.60
CA ARG A 180 -1.85 20.76 19.77
C ARG A 180 -1.26 21.05 18.41
N THR A 181 -1.46 22.28 17.94
CA THR A 181 -0.73 22.83 16.81
C THR A 181 0.39 23.70 17.37
N ASN A 182 1.63 23.49 16.92
CA ASN A 182 2.68 24.45 17.18
C ASN A 182 2.59 25.62 16.16
N LYS A 183 3.34 26.71 16.39
CA LYS A 183 3.36 27.85 15.45
C LYS A 183 3.76 27.44 14.02
N ALA A 184 4.54 26.38 13.86
CA ALA A 184 4.93 25.86 12.54
C ALA A 184 3.75 25.14 11.84
N SER A 185 3.00 24.29 12.55
CA SER A 185 1.77 23.64 12.06
C SER A 185 0.69 24.67 11.70
N GLY A 186 0.53 25.72 12.51
CA GLY A 186 -0.40 26.82 12.20
C GLY A 186 -0.02 27.60 10.94
N ARG A 187 1.29 27.85 10.72
CA ARG A 187 1.80 28.46 9.48
C ARG A 187 1.65 27.54 8.28
N LEU A 188 1.83 26.23 8.47
CA LEU A 188 1.63 25.22 7.43
C LEU A 188 0.16 25.18 7.01
N LEU A 189 -0.77 25.11 7.97
CA LEU A 189 -2.21 25.12 7.71
C LEU A 189 -2.63 26.42 6.98
N ALA A 190 -2.12 27.57 7.41
CA ALA A 190 -2.37 28.85 6.72
C ALA A 190 -1.84 28.85 5.28
N ARG A 191 -0.63 28.30 5.04
CA ARG A 191 -0.08 28.14 3.68
C ARG A 191 -0.92 27.21 2.82
N ILE A 192 -1.39 26.09 3.37
CA ILE A 192 -2.27 25.14 2.68
C ILE A 192 -3.60 25.82 2.31
N VAL A 193 -4.20 26.57 3.24
CA VAL A 193 -5.45 27.31 2.99
C VAL A 193 -5.25 28.36 1.90
N LEU A 194 -4.19 29.17 1.98
CA LEU A 194 -3.86 30.17 0.96
C LEU A 194 -3.61 29.54 -0.42
N ARG A 195 -2.87 28.42 -0.47
CA ARG A 195 -2.63 27.65 -1.69
C ARG A 195 -3.94 27.13 -2.27
N THR A 196 -4.81 26.56 -1.44
CA THR A 196 -6.12 26.03 -1.84
C THR A 196 -7.02 27.14 -2.39
N ILE A 197 -7.07 28.30 -1.75
CA ILE A 197 -7.84 29.46 -2.24
C ILE A 197 -7.29 29.93 -3.58
N ARG A 198 -5.97 30.12 -3.69
CA ARG A 198 -5.32 30.52 -4.94
C ARG A 198 -5.60 29.52 -6.06
N ASP A 199 -5.48 28.23 -5.77
CA ASP A 199 -5.66 27.18 -6.77
C ASP A 199 -7.13 27.11 -7.23
N ARG A 200 -8.11 27.33 -6.33
CA ARG A 200 -9.52 27.51 -6.70
C ARG A 200 -9.74 28.72 -7.59
N LEU A 201 -9.12 29.87 -7.28
CA LEU A 201 -9.22 31.09 -8.08
C LEU A 201 -8.61 30.91 -9.48
N LEU A 202 -7.51 30.14 -9.58
CA LEU A 202 -6.89 29.76 -10.86
C LEU A 202 -7.61 28.59 -11.56
N GLY A 203 -8.69 28.06 -10.97
CA GLY A 203 -9.45 26.93 -11.47
C GLY A 203 -8.66 25.61 -11.55
N ARG A 204 -7.55 25.46 -10.84
CA ARG A 204 -6.70 24.25 -10.88
C ARG A 204 -7.40 23.09 -10.16
N LYS A 205 -7.29 21.87 -10.71
CA LYS A 205 -7.86 20.65 -10.11
C LYS A 205 -6.73 19.75 -9.63
N TYR A 206 -6.17 20.07 -8.47
CA TYR A 206 -5.07 19.30 -7.92
C TYR A 206 -5.48 17.93 -7.41
N THR A 207 -4.61 16.96 -7.62
CA THR A 207 -4.60 15.68 -6.94
C THR A 207 -3.22 15.42 -6.34
N THR A 208 -3.16 14.54 -5.34
CA THR A 208 -1.95 14.27 -4.55
C THR A 208 -1.76 12.77 -4.36
N ALA A 209 -0.66 12.39 -3.71
CA ALA A 209 -0.35 11.00 -3.39
C ALA A 209 -0.36 10.09 -4.63
N GLY A 210 -1.00 8.93 -4.56
CA GLY A 210 -1.05 7.94 -5.64
C GLY A 210 -1.63 8.46 -6.95
N ALA A 211 -2.68 9.27 -6.87
CA ALA A 211 -3.30 9.87 -8.04
C ALA A 211 -2.40 10.94 -8.69
N ALA A 212 -1.54 11.62 -7.93
CA ALA A 212 -0.53 12.50 -8.52
C ALA A 212 0.57 11.71 -9.24
N LEU A 213 1.03 10.59 -8.67
CA LEU A 213 1.98 9.69 -9.33
C LEU A 213 1.39 9.18 -10.65
N GLN A 214 0.18 8.61 -10.61
CA GLN A 214 -0.51 8.11 -11.79
C GLN A 214 -0.83 9.22 -12.80
N GLY A 215 -1.26 10.39 -12.35
CA GLY A 215 -1.52 11.53 -13.24
C GLY A 215 -0.26 12.00 -13.98
N ARG A 216 0.90 12.06 -13.30
CA ARG A 216 2.17 12.42 -13.92
C ARG A 216 2.68 11.37 -14.88
N MET A 217 2.60 10.09 -14.52
CA MET A 217 2.97 8.99 -15.40
C MET A 217 2.04 8.93 -16.62
N LEU A 218 0.73 9.10 -16.42
CA LEU A 218 -0.26 9.17 -17.50
C LEU A 218 0.03 10.32 -18.46
N LYS A 219 0.37 11.50 -17.93
CA LYS A 219 0.79 12.64 -18.77
C LYS A 219 1.99 12.28 -19.64
N ALA A 220 3.01 11.63 -19.08
CA ALA A 220 4.18 11.20 -19.83
C ALA A 220 3.82 10.14 -20.90
N VAL A 221 2.95 9.19 -20.57
CA VAL A 221 2.46 8.15 -21.48
C VAL A 221 1.72 8.76 -22.68
N LEU A 222 0.81 9.70 -22.42
CA LEU A 222 0.06 10.40 -23.46
C LEU A 222 0.98 11.27 -24.33
N ALA A 223 1.94 11.97 -23.72
CA ALA A 223 2.92 12.79 -24.45
C ALA A 223 3.84 11.94 -25.37
N ALA A 224 4.11 10.69 -24.99
CA ALA A 224 4.89 9.74 -25.79
C ALA A 224 4.09 9.06 -26.92
N GLY A 225 2.80 9.38 -27.07
CA GLY A 225 1.91 8.81 -28.09
C GLY A 225 1.64 7.32 -27.88
N ILE A 226 1.59 6.85 -26.63
CA ILE A 226 1.26 5.46 -26.29
C ILE A 226 -0.25 5.25 -26.44
N ASP A 227 -0.63 4.11 -27.01
CA ASP A 227 -2.03 3.69 -27.09
C ASP A 227 -2.47 3.15 -25.71
N LEU A 228 -3.33 3.88 -25.02
CA LEU A 228 -3.95 3.46 -23.77
C LEU A 228 -5.45 3.31 -24.00
N ARG A 229 -5.96 2.10 -23.75
CA ARG A 229 -7.37 1.73 -23.94
C ARG A 229 -8.00 1.43 -22.59
N LEU A 230 -9.09 2.11 -22.27
CA LEU A 230 -9.91 1.86 -21.09
C LEU A 230 -11.06 0.93 -21.46
N GLU A 231 -11.73 0.35 -20.47
CA GLU A 231 -12.85 -0.58 -20.67
C GLU A 231 -12.50 -1.73 -21.63
N THR A 232 -11.25 -2.18 -21.61
CA THR A 232 -10.68 -3.18 -22.51
C THR A 232 -10.14 -4.36 -21.68
N PRO A 233 -11.02 -5.17 -21.06
CA PRO A 233 -10.61 -6.30 -20.24
C PRO A 233 -9.95 -7.40 -21.09
N VAL A 234 -8.79 -7.85 -20.66
CA VAL A 234 -8.14 -9.05 -21.22
C VAL A 234 -8.74 -10.29 -20.56
N SER A 235 -9.15 -11.25 -21.38
CA SER A 235 -9.75 -12.51 -20.93
C SER A 235 -8.83 -13.71 -21.07
N GLU A 236 -7.87 -13.67 -21.99
CA GLU A 236 -7.01 -14.81 -22.31
C GLU A 236 -5.63 -14.35 -22.79
N LEU A 237 -4.59 -15.10 -22.40
CA LEU A 237 -3.23 -15.03 -22.94
C LEU A 237 -3.08 -16.10 -24.04
N ILE A 238 -2.68 -15.66 -25.23
CA ILE A 238 -2.46 -16.52 -26.39
C ILE A 238 -1.04 -17.04 -26.35
N ILE A 239 -0.89 -18.36 -26.24
CA ILE A 239 0.38 -19.08 -26.27
C ILE A 239 0.49 -19.84 -27.60
N GLU A 240 1.58 -19.62 -28.34
CA GLU A 240 1.93 -20.39 -29.54
C GLU A 240 3.28 -21.07 -29.30
N GLY A 241 3.28 -22.40 -29.17
CA GLY A 241 4.46 -23.13 -28.73
C GLY A 241 4.75 -22.88 -27.25
N ASP A 242 5.93 -22.34 -26.95
CA ASP A 242 6.41 -21.96 -25.62
C ASP A 242 6.36 -20.44 -25.36
N ALA A 243 5.89 -19.66 -26.34
CA ALA A 243 5.90 -18.21 -26.30
C ALA A 243 4.50 -17.60 -26.15
N ALA A 244 4.40 -16.58 -25.29
CA ALA A 244 3.24 -15.71 -25.22
C ALA A 244 3.26 -14.71 -26.40
N THR A 245 2.30 -14.85 -27.31
CA THR A 245 2.28 -14.13 -28.60
C THR A 245 1.15 -13.12 -28.72
N GLY A 246 0.19 -13.10 -27.81
CA GLY A 246 -0.87 -12.09 -27.80
C GLY A 246 -1.86 -12.24 -26.65
N VAL A 247 -2.90 -11.40 -26.68
CA VAL A 247 -4.02 -11.42 -25.74
C VAL A 247 -5.35 -11.40 -26.49
N VAL A 248 -6.38 -11.95 -25.85
CA VAL A 248 -7.78 -11.76 -26.26
C VAL A 248 -8.41 -10.70 -25.37
N THR A 249 -9.03 -9.71 -26.00
CA THR A 249 -9.89 -8.70 -25.36
C THR A 249 -11.25 -8.69 -26.05
N MET A 250 -12.16 -7.84 -25.59
CA MET A 250 -13.43 -7.57 -26.27
C MET A 250 -13.40 -6.22 -27.00
N LYS A 251 -13.95 -6.19 -28.21
CA LYS A 251 -14.21 -4.97 -28.98
C LYS A 251 -15.59 -5.09 -29.64
N ASP A 252 -16.47 -4.13 -29.38
CA ASP A 252 -17.84 -4.10 -29.91
C ASP A 252 -18.61 -5.42 -29.71
N GLY A 253 -18.42 -6.06 -28.55
CA GLY A 253 -19.08 -7.33 -28.19
C GLY A 253 -18.48 -8.59 -28.83
N HIS A 254 -17.38 -8.48 -29.58
CA HIS A 254 -16.72 -9.61 -30.23
C HIS A 254 -15.31 -9.83 -29.65
N PRO A 255 -14.82 -11.08 -29.59
CA PRO A 255 -13.42 -11.37 -29.27
C PRO A 255 -12.49 -10.67 -30.26
N TRP A 256 -11.46 -10.01 -29.74
CA TRP A 256 -10.48 -9.25 -30.50
C TRP A 256 -9.07 -9.65 -30.07
N ARG A 257 -8.26 -10.10 -31.02
CA ARG A 257 -6.94 -10.68 -30.78
C ARG A 257 -5.85 -9.65 -31.04
N ILE A 258 -5.12 -9.28 -30.01
CA ILE A 258 -3.99 -8.32 -30.10
C ILE A 258 -2.70 -9.10 -29.91
N GLY A 259 -1.86 -9.14 -30.94
CA GLY A 259 -0.56 -9.78 -30.83
C GLY A 259 0.48 -8.92 -30.11
N ALA A 260 1.51 -9.56 -29.57
CA ALA A 260 2.76 -8.97 -29.07
C ALA A 260 4.00 -9.57 -29.75
N ARG A 261 4.86 -8.75 -30.37
CA ARG A 261 6.11 -9.25 -31.01
C ARG A 261 7.22 -9.56 -30.01
N LEU A 262 7.39 -8.72 -28.99
CA LEU A 262 8.47 -8.80 -27.99
C LEU A 262 7.98 -9.34 -26.64
N GLY A 263 6.69 -9.19 -26.35
CA GLY A 263 6.05 -9.86 -25.22
C GLY A 263 4.92 -9.10 -24.56
N ILE A 264 4.39 -9.73 -23.51
CA ILE A 264 3.21 -9.29 -22.77
C ILE A 264 3.63 -9.04 -21.33
N LEU A 265 3.28 -7.88 -20.79
CA LEU A 265 3.42 -7.57 -19.37
C LEU A 265 2.07 -7.60 -18.68
N VAL A 266 1.93 -8.44 -17.66
CA VAL A 266 0.75 -8.46 -16.79
C VAL A 266 1.01 -7.66 -15.51
N ASN A 267 0.23 -6.59 -15.31
CA ASN A 267 0.23 -5.75 -14.11
C ASN A 267 -1.22 -5.40 -13.75
N ALA A 268 -2.02 -6.45 -13.52
CA ALA A 268 -3.47 -6.40 -13.47
C ALA A 268 -4.05 -6.43 -12.04
N GLY A 269 -3.21 -6.18 -11.03
CA GLY A 269 -3.62 -6.30 -9.64
C GLY A 269 -3.49 -7.74 -9.11
N GLY A 270 -3.96 -7.94 -7.89
CA GLY A 270 -4.11 -9.23 -7.24
C GLY A 270 -5.58 -9.64 -7.20
N PHE A 271 -6.06 -10.07 -6.03
CA PHE A 271 -7.41 -10.64 -5.87
C PHE A 271 -8.18 -10.08 -4.67
N ALA A 272 -7.83 -8.89 -4.19
CA ALA A 272 -8.37 -8.39 -2.94
C ALA A 272 -9.91 -8.17 -2.95
N ARG A 273 -10.52 -8.02 -4.13
CA ARG A 273 -11.99 -7.92 -4.30
C ARG A 273 -12.69 -9.24 -4.60
N ASN A 274 -11.98 -10.36 -4.57
CA ASN A 274 -12.53 -11.70 -4.81
C ASN A 274 -12.66 -12.47 -3.48
N GLN A 275 -13.90 -12.60 -2.96
CA GLN A 275 -14.14 -13.28 -1.69
C GLN A 275 -13.83 -14.79 -1.77
N GLU A 276 -14.08 -15.44 -2.90
CA GLU A 276 -13.81 -16.88 -3.05
C GLU A 276 -12.30 -17.18 -2.97
N MET A 277 -11.47 -16.39 -3.67
CA MET A 277 -10.02 -16.52 -3.55
C MET A 277 -9.52 -16.18 -2.15
N ARG A 278 -10.12 -15.20 -1.47
CA ARG A 278 -9.81 -14.87 -0.08
C ARG A 278 -10.13 -15.99 0.89
N ASP A 279 -11.29 -16.62 0.76
CA ASP A 279 -11.67 -17.74 1.62
C ASP A 279 -10.70 -18.92 1.45
N ARG A 280 -10.19 -19.11 0.22
CA ARG A 280 -9.19 -20.13 -0.11
C ARG A 280 -7.80 -19.82 0.44
N TYR A 281 -7.32 -18.58 0.28
CA TYR A 281 -5.91 -18.25 0.53
C TYR A 281 -5.65 -17.44 1.82
N ILE A 282 -6.61 -16.62 2.26
CA ILE A 282 -6.49 -15.72 3.41
C ILE A 282 -7.75 -15.86 4.30
N PRO A 283 -7.96 -17.02 4.95
CA PRO A 283 -9.19 -17.28 5.70
C PRO A 283 -9.38 -16.28 6.85
N GLY A 284 -10.63 -15.87 7.08
CA GLY A 284 -11.00 -14.87 8.09
C GLY A 284 -10.92 -13.41 7.62
N SER A 285 -10.52 -13.19 6.36
CA SER A 285 -10.48 -11.89 5.72
C SER A 285 -11.75 -11.60 4.90
N ASN A 286 -12.03 -10.33 4.58
CA ASN A 286 -13.26 -9.95 3.87
C ASN A 286 -12.97 -8.92 2.75
N ALA A 287 -13.45 -9.17 1.55
CA ALA A 287 -13.30 -8.30 0.38
C ALA A 287 -13.90 -6.90 0.57
N ALA A 288 -14.90 -6.76 1.46
CA ALA A 288 -15.49 -5.47 1.80
C ALA A 288 -14.53 -4.56 2.60
N TRP A 289 -13.58 -5.14 3.35
CA TRP A 289 -12.59 -4.37 4.12
C TRP A 289 -11.43 -3.85 3.26
N SER A 290 -11.28 -4.41 2.05
CA SER A 290 -10.22 -4.00 1.14
C SER A 290 -10.42 -2.58 0.65
N GLN A 291 -9.31 -1.85 0.54
CA GLN A 291 -9.24 -0.50 -0.01
C GLN A 291 -8.79 -0.48 -1.47
N THR A 292 -8.61 -1.64 -2.13
CA THR A 292 -8.21 -1.71 -3.54
C THR A 292 -9.28 -1.19 -4.50
N ALA A 293 -8.90 -0.99 -5.77
CA ALA A 293 -9.84 -0.69 -6.84
C ALA A 293 -10.81 -1.86 -7.08
N GLU A 294 -12.00 -1.55 -7.57
CA GLU A 294 -13.09 -2.51 -7.84
C GLU A 294 -12.72 -3.60 -8.86
N GLY A 295 -11.74 -3.35 -9.73
CA GLY A 295 -11.26 -4.30 -10.73
C GLY A 295 -10.24 -5.33 -10.25
N ASP A 296 -9.88 -5.33 -8.96
CA ASP A 296 -8.82 -6.16 -8.37
C ASP A 296 -9.33 -7.58 -8.00
N THR A 297 -9.72 -8.34 -9.02
CA THR A 297 -10.56 -9.55 -8.90
C THR A 297 -9.84 -10.88 -9.21
N GLY A 298 -8.56 -10.85 -9.60
CA GLY A 298 -7.71 -12.03 -9.70
C GLY A 298 -7.80 -12.85 -10.99
N GLU A 299 -8.56 -12.41 -12.01
CA GLU A 299 -8.74 -13.20 -13.25
C GLU A 299 -7.42 -13.47 -13.98
N MET A 300 -6.52 -12.48 -13.99
CA MET A 300 -5.20 -12.68 -14.60
C MET A 300 -4.32 -13.65 -13.80
N LEU A 301 -4.52 -13.82 -12.50
CA LEU A 301 -3.81 -14.84 -11.73
C LEU A 301 -4.26 -16.25 -12.11
N VAL A 302 -5.57 -16.44 -12.28
CA VAL A 302 -6.15 -17.70 -12.78
C VAL A 302 -5.62 -18.00 -14.18
N GLU A 303 -5.56 -16.99 -15.04
CA GLU A 303 -5.04 -17.14 -16.40
C GLU A 303 -3.54 -17.45 -16.44
N LEU A 304 -2.74 -16.80 -15.58
CA LEU A 304 -1.31 -17.10 -15.43
C LEU A 304 -1.08 -18.52 -14.92
N GLU A 305 -1.87 -18.98 -13.96
CA GLU A 305 -1.82 -20.37 -13.46
C GLU A 305 -2.22 -21.37 -14.56
N ARG A 306 -3.26 -21.07 -15.35
CA ARG A 306 -3.73 -21.93 -16.46
C ARG A 306 -2.64 -22.22 -17.48
N ILE A 307 -1.79 -21.24 -17.79
CA ILE A 307 -0.70 -21.39 -18.76
C ILE A 307 0.62 -21.88 -18.14
N GLY A 308 0.59 -22.35 -16.89
CA GLY A 308 1.70 -23.01 -16.21
C GLY A 308 2.51 -22.12 -15.26
N GLY A 309 2.15 -20.85 -15.09
CA GLY A 309 2.78 -19.95 -14.13
C GLY A 309 2.55 -20.40 -12.69
N GLN A 310 3.62 -20.44 -11.89
CA GLN A 310 3.53 -20.84 -10.48
C GLN A 310 3.07 -19.68 -9.60
N LEU A 311 2.09 -19.92 -8.73
CA LEU A 311 1.64 -18.95 -7.73
C LEU A 311 2.39 -19.18 -6.40
N ALA A 312 2.74 -18.10 -5.71
CA ALA A 312 3.34 -18.14 -4.38
C ALA A 312 2.87 -16.98 -3.49
N GLN A 313 3.05 -17.13 -2.18
CA GLN A 313 2.73 -16.10 -1.18
C GLN A 313 1.25 -15.68 -1.20
N MET A 314 0.36 -16.55 -1.69
CA MET A 314 -1.06 -16.25 -1.89
C MET A 314 -1.78 -15.93 -0.57
N ASP A 315 -1.23 -16.34 0.57
CA ASP A 315 -1.71 -16.04 1.91
C ASP A 315 -1.29 -14.66 2.44
N GLN A 316 -0.46 -13.92 1.70
CA GLN A 316 0.08 -12.62 2.09
C GLN A 316 -0.81 -11.46 1.61
N MET A 317 -0.91 -10.42 2.42
CA MET A 317 -1.64 -9.18 2.08
C MET A 317 -0.98 -7.95 2.68
N VAL A 318 -1.10 -6.81 2.01
CA VAL A 318 -0.64 -5.54 2.55
C VAL A 318 -1.72 -4.99 3.48
N GLY A 319 -1.52 -5.19 4.79
CA GLY A 319 -2.50 -4.84 5.82
C GLY A 319 -2.96 -3.38 5.81
N TYR A 320 -4.19 -3.18 6.25
CA TYR A 320 -4.80 -1.88 6.51
C TYR A 320 -5.83 -2.05 7.62
N GLN A 321 -5.38 -1.98 8.88
CA GLN A 321 -6.28 -2.06 10.01
C GLN A 321 -7.26 -0.89 9.94
N MET A 322 -8.55 -1.20 9.93
CA MET A 322 -9.60 -0.19 9.77
C MET A 322 -10.65 -0.33 10.85
N THR A 323 -11.34 0.77 11.12
CA THR A 323 -12.44 0.82 12.08
C THR A 323 -13.76 1.07 11.34
N PRO A 324 -14.68 0.09 11.27
CA PRO A 324 -15.88 0.15 10.43
C PRO A 324 -16.96 1.07 11.03
N MET A 325 -16.68 2.38 11.08
CA MET A 325 -17.61 3.38 11.61
C MET A 325 -18.88 3.52 10.75
N PRO A 326 -20.04 3.90 11.30
CA PRO A 326 -21.26 4.07 10.51
C PRO A 326 -21.05 4.91 9.24
N GLY A 327 -21.39 4.33 8.07
CA GLY A 327 -21.22 4.94 6.75
C GLY A 327 -19.83 4.78 6.12
N TRP A 328 -18.94 3.96 6.70
CA TRP A 328 -17.61 3.68 6.14
C TRP A 328 -17.66 3.09 4.73
N ASP A 329 -18.69 2.30 4.44
CA ASP A 329 -18.97 1.63 3.16
C ASP A 329 -19.31 2.61 2.02
N LYS A 330 -19.74 3.82 2.38
CA LYS A 330 -20.02 4.92 1.44
C LYS A 330 -18.81 5.82 1.19
N GLY A 331 -17.77 5.70 2.01
CA GLY A 331 -16.54 6.48 1.87
C GLY A 331 -15.67 5.94 0.73
N TYR A 332 -14.97 6.83 0.02
CA TYR A 332 -14.03 6.39 -1.02
C TYR A 332 -12.86 5.58 -0.43
N VAL A 333 -12.39 5.96 0.76
CA VAL A 333 -11.42 5.25 1.58
C VAL A 333 -11.94 5.19 3.01
N ALA A 334 -11.92 4.00 3.61
CA ALA A 334 -12.34 3.81 5.01
C ALA A 334 -11.30 4.41 5.97
N PRO A 335 -11.68 4.88 7.17
CA PRO A 335 -10.73 5.34 8.17
C PRO A 335 -9.84 4.20 8.69
N GLY A 336 -8.52 4.38 8.56
CA GLY A 336 -7.54 3.51 9.18
C GLY A 336 -7.51 3.64 10.70
N ALA A 337 -7.06 2.59 11.37
CA ALA A 337 -6.96 2.49 12.83
C ALA A 337 -5.50 2.53 13.34
N GLN A 338 -4.50 2.60 12.45
CA GLN A 338 -3.08 2.53 12.83
C GLN A 338 -2.69 3.59 13.85
N SER A 339 -2.89 4.87 13.53
CA SER A 339 -2.59 5.95 14.48
C SER A 339 -3.51 5.91 15.71
N MET A 340 -4.67 5.25 15.63
CA MET A 340 -5.59 5.19 16.77
C MET A 340 -5.08 4.26 17.86
N THR A 341 -4.52 3.11 17.49
CA THR A 341 -3.99 2.14 18.45
C THR A 341 -2.50 2.33 18.72
N GLY A 342 -1.75 2.97 17.81
CA GLY A 342 -0.33 3.31 18.00
C GLY A 342 -0.07 4.53 18.90
N LYS A 343 -1.04 5.43 19.09
CA LYS A 343 -0.90 6.63 19.93
C LYS A 343 -1.04 6.36 21.44
N PRO A 344 -0.48 7.23 22.30
CA PRO A 344 -0.62 7.12 23.75
C PRO A 344 -2.09 7.06 24.19
N HIS A 345 -2.35 6.42 25.32
CA HIS A 345 -3.69 6.25 25.90
C HIS A 345 -4.64 5.34 25.11
N ALA A 346 -4.09 4.48 24.25
CA ALA A 346 -4.83 3.46 23.52
C ALA A 346 -4.07 2.12 23.45
N ILE A 347 -4.81 1.02 23.54
CA ILE A 347 -4.33 -0.37 23.32
C ILE A 347 -5.32 -1.13 22.45
N LEU A 348 -4.91 -2.29 21.93
CA LEU A 348 -5.80 -3.23 21.24
C LEU A 348 -5.91 -4.54 22.04
N VAL A 349 -7.14 -5.01 22.23
CA VAL A 349 -7.41 -6.32 22.83
C VAL A 349 -8.24 -7.20 21.90
N ASP A 350 -8.04 -8.51 21.98
CA ASP A 350 -8.95 -9.47 21.34
C ASP A 350 -10.28 -9.59 22.10
N ARG A 351 -11.16 -10.51 21.69
CA ARG A 351 -12.45 -10.73 22.38
C ARG A 351 -12.32 -11.47 23.71
N THR A 352 -11.13 -11.91 24.09
CA THR A 352 -10.84 -12.42 25.44
C THR A 352 -10.43 -11.30 26.40
N GLY A 353 -10.12 -10.10 25.89
CA GLY A 353 -9.68 -8.95 26.68
C GLY A 353 -8.17 -8.86 26.88
N LEU A 354 -7.39 -9.65 26.13
CA LEU A 354 -5.93 -9.68 26.21
C LEU A 354 -5.29 -8.89 25.06
N ARG A 355 -4.20 -8.18 25.36
CA ARG A 355 -3.27 -7.68 24.33
C ARG A 355 -2.52 -8.86 23.73
N TYR A 356 -2.14 -8.74 22.46
CA TYR A 356 -1.49 -9.84 21.73
C TYR A 356 -0.51 -9.38 20.64
N MET A 357 -0.21 -8.07 20.56
CA MET A 357 0.72 -7.50 19.59
C MET A 357 1.24 -6.14 20.04
N ASN A 358 2.28 -5.64 19.35
CA ASN A 358 2.67 -4.22 19.40
C ASN A 358 1.75 -3.40 18.47
N GLU A 359 0.91 -2.54 19.05
CA GLU A 359 -0.06 -1.74 18.30
C GLU A 359 0.57 -0.62 17.44
N GLY A 360 1.82 -0.25 17.72
CA GLY A 360 2.59 0.73 16.93
C GLY A 360 3.36 0.13 15.75
N GLY A 361 3.31 -1.20 15.55
CA GLY A 361 4.07 -1.88 14.50
C GLY A 361 3.56 -1.66 13.07
N SER A 362 4.23 -2.33 12.12
CA SER A 362 3.82 -2.43 10.72
C SER A 362 2.33 -2.76 10.59
N TYR A 363 1.60 -2.05 9.73
CA TYR A 363 0.19 -2.33 9.46
C TYR A 363 -0.03 -3.73 8.86
N GLU A 364 0.96 -4.30 8.18
CA GLU A 364 0.87 -5.66 7.65
C GLU A 364 0.93 -6.65 8.80
N LEU A 365 2.00 -6.61 9.60
CA LEU A 365 2.17 -7.46 10.77
C LEU A 365 0.98 -7.33 11.74
N TYR A 366 0.43 -6.12 11.88
CA TYR A 366 -0.77 -5.86 12.66
C TYR A 366 -1.94 -6.73 12.16
N CYS A 367 -2.30 -6.61 10.87
CA CYS A 367 -3.43 -7.34 10.31
C CYS A 367 -3.20 -8.86 10.23
N GLU A 368 -1.98 -9.29 9.91
CA GLU A 368 -1.61 -10.71 9.94
C GLU A 368 -1.71 -11.29 11.34
N THR A 369 -1.23 -10.57 12.34
CA THR A 369 -1.32 -11.00 13.74
C THR A 369 -2.78 -11.07 14.20
N MET A 370 -3.67 -10.18 13.73
CA MET A 370 -5.11 -10.30 13.97
C MET A 370 -5.67 -11.60 13.38
N LEU A 371 -5.33 -11.94 12.13
CA LEU A 371 -5.79 -13.16 11.47
C LEU A 371 -5.24 -14.42 12.16
N ARG A 372 -3.94 -14.46 12.45
CA ARG A 372 -3.26 -15.54 13.18
C ARG A 372 -3.86 -15.72 14.58
N ARG A 373 -4.14 -14.62 15.30
CA ARG A 373 -4.83 -14.66 16.60
C ARG A 373 -6.23 -15.22 16.45
N ASN A 374 -7.00 -14.78 15.45
CA ASN A 374 -8.39 -15.21 15.23
C ASN A 374 -8.53 -16.72 15.00
N ALA A 375 -7.48 -17.39 14.49
CA ALA A 375 -7.45 -18.84 14.34
C ALA A 375 -7.39 -19.59 15.68
N VAL A 376 -6.89 -18.97 16.75
CA VAL A 376 -6.73 -19.59 18.08
C VAL A 376 -7.66 -19.01 19.16
N ALA A 377 -8.02 -17.73 19.04
CA ALA A 377 -8.92 -17.03 19.94
C ALA A 377 -9.64 -15.91 19.16
N PRO A 378 -10.96 -15.69 19.34
CA PRO A 378 -11.68 -14.71 18.56
C PRO A 378 -11.08 -13.31 18.66
N ALA A 379 -10.62 -12.77 17.52
CA ALA A 379 -9.91 -11.49 17.44
C ALA A 379 -10.42 -10.57 16.32
N ILE A 380 -11.46 -10.97 15.59
CA ILE A 380 -12.07 -10.17 14.53
C ILE A 380 -13.56 -9.93 14.83
N PRO A 381 -13.98 -8.66 15.02
CA PRO A 381 -13.15 -7.52 15.37
C PRO A 381 -12.40 -7.70 16.70
N SER A 382 -11.26 -7.01 16.79
CA SER A 382 -10.60 -6.68 18.07
C SER A 382 -11.12 -5.34 18.57
N TRP A 383 -10.91 -5.03 19.84
CA TRP A 383 -11.38 -3.79 20.45
C TRP A 383 -10.21 -2.85 20.72
N ALA A 384 -10.24 -1.65 20.12
CA ALA A 384 -9.36 -0.57 20.51
C ALA A 384 -9.93 0.08 21.78
N ILE A 385 -9.17 0.01 22.88
CA ILE A 385 -9.56 0.52 24.20
C ILE A 385 -8.78 1.81 24.46
N PHE A 386 -9.48 2.89 24.79
CA PHE A 386 -8.88 4.20 25.06
C PHE A 386 -9.70 4.99 26.08
N ASP A 387 -9.14 6.07 26.63
CA ASP A 387 -9.74 6.84 27.72
C ASP A 387 -10.04 8.31 27.34
N ARG A 388 -10.48 9.10 28.33
CA ARG A 388 -10.77 10.53 28.17
C ARG A 388 -9.55 11.32 27.63
N GLN A 389 -8.34 10.94 28.02
CA GLN A 389 -7.11 11.63 27.62
C GLN A 389 -6.84 11.44 26.13
N TYR A 390 -7.16 10.25 25.60
CA TYR A 390 -7.10 9.98 24.17
C TYR A 390 -8.03 10.90 23.39
N VAL A 391 -9.34 10.92 23.70
CA VAL A 391 -10.33 11.66 22.89
C VAL A 391 -10.14 13.17 22.95
N GLU A 392 -9.54 13.68 24.02
CA GLU A 392 -9.18 15.10 24.16
C GLU A 392 -7.97 15.50 23.31
N SER A 393 -7.08 14.54 23.02
CA SER A 393 -5.81 14.79 22.33
C SER A 393 -5.86 14.40 20.86
N TYR A 394 -6.56 13.32 20.54
CA TYR A 394 -6.52 12.65 19.25
C TYR A 394 -7.91 12.37 18.67
N ALA A 395 -7.96 12.22 17.36
CA ALA A 395 -9.17 11.85 16.65
C ALA A 395 -9.42 10.33 16.72
N VAL A 396 -10.69 9.93 16.78
CA VAL A 396 -11.18 8.56 16.62
C VAL A 396 -11.82 8.48 15.24
N ALA A 397 -11.36 7.57 14.37
CA ALA A 397 -11.85 7.45 12.98
C ALA A 397 -11.92 8.80 12.23
N GLY A 398 -10.92 9.67 12.43
CA GLY A 398 -10.85 10.99 11.80
C GLY A 398 -11.74 12.08 12.42
N ARG A 399 -12.42 11.82 13.54
CA ARG A 399 -13.26 12.81 14.25
C ARG A 399 -12.86 12.98 15.72
N PHE A 400 -12.88 14.22 16.22
CA PHE A 400 -12.74 14.50 17.65
C PHE A 400 -14.10 14.33 18.35
N ILE A 401 -14.14 13.53 19.41
CA ILE A 401 -15.39 13.12 20.07
C ILE A 401 -15.50 13.54 21.55
N ASP A 402 -14.53 14.31 22.06
CA ASP A 402 -14.48 14.76 23.45
C ASP A 402 -15.65 15.67 23.89
N ARG A 403 -16.24 16.41 22.94
CA ARG A 403 -17.39 17.31 23.18
C ARG A 403 -18.71 16.72 22.70
N LYS A 404 -18.73 16.16 21.49
CA LYS A 404 -19.91 15.57 20.87
C LYS A 404 -19.51 14.27 20.18
N ILE A 405 -20.17 13.18 20.58
CA ILE A 405 -20.09 11.91 19.86
C ILE A 405 -20.97 12.01 18.61
N PRO A 406 -20.48 11.61 17.41
CA PRO A 406 -21.29 11.64 16.20
C PRO A 406 -22.54 10.76 16.31
N ASP A 407 -23.64 11.26 15.75
CA ASP A 407 -24.92 10.56 15.76
C ASP A 407 -24.80 9.17 15.10
N GLY A 408 -25.40 8.16 15.70
CA GLY A 408 -25.35 6.77 15.22
C GLY A 408 -24.19 5.96 15.77
N TRP A 409 -23.14 6.55 16.35
CA TRP A 409 -21.97 5.80 16.82
C TRP A 409 -22.30 4.91 18.03
N ILE A 410 -23.06 5.41 18.99
CA ILE A 410 -23.50 4.62 20.16
C ILE A 410 -24.67 3.72 19.77
N GLU A 411 -25.63 4.25 19.01
CA GLU A 411 -26.88 3.57 18.67
C GLU A 411 -26.66 2.32 17.80
N THR A 412 -25.64 2.34 16.94
CA THR A 412 -25.26 1.18 16.11
C THR A 412 -24.36 0.17 16.83
N GLY A 413 -23.92 0.47 18.06
CA GLY A 413 -22.93 -0.33 18.78
C GLY A 413 -21.51 -0.23 18.21
N TYR A 414 -21.21 0.81 17.43
CA TYR A 414 -19.85 1.06 16.95
C TYR A 414 -18.93 1.58 18.06
N LEU A 415 -19.43 2.53 18.87
CA LEU A 415 -18.70 3.09 20.01
C LEU A 415 -19.38 2.69 21.31
N HIS A 416 -18.65 1.99 22.15
CA HIS A 416 -19.03 1.72 23.53
C HIS A 416 -18.32 2.70 24.45
N MET A 417 -19.00 3.16 25.50
CA MET A 417 -18.46 4.08 26.50
C MET A 417 -18.94 3.67 27.90
N ALA A 418 -18.09 3.73 28.92
CA ALA A 418 -18.50 3.50 30.30
C ALA A 418 -17.60 4.27 31.28
N ASP A 419 -18.04 4.45 32.53
CA ASP A 419 -17.25 5.20 33.53
C ASP A 419 -16.15 4.33 34.14
N THR A 420 -16.27 3.01 34.05
CA THR A 420 -15.27 2.04 34.52
C THR A 420 -14.89 1.01 33.46
N ILE A 421 -13.67 0.46 33.55
CA ILE A 421 -13.22 -0.63 32.67
C ILE A 421 -14.11 -1.87 32.80
N ALA A 422 -14.61 -2.18 34.01
CA ALA A 422 -15.47 -3.32 34.24
C ALA A 422 -16.83 -3.19 33.52
N GLU A 423 -17.43 -2.00 33.57
CA GLU A 423 -18.66 -1.70 32.81
C GLU A 423 -18.42 -1.69 31.30
N LEU A 424 -17.27 -1.16 30.85
CA LEU A 424 -16.89 -1.19 29.44
C LEU A 424 -16.78 -2.63 28.94
N ALA A 425 -16.10 -3.49 29.70
CA ALA A 425 -15.96 -4.92 29.39
C ALA A 425 -17.32 -5.59 29.20
N GLY A 426 -18.28 -5.31 30.09
CA GLY A 426 -19.66 -5.80 29.96
C GLY A 426 -20.35 -5.35 28.66
N ARG A 427 -20.12 -4.10 28.23
CA ARG A 427 -20.70 -3.56 26.99
C ARG A 427 -20.12 -4.18 25.72
N ILE A 428 -18.85 -4.60 25.75
CA ILE A 428 -18.16 -5.25 24.62
C ILE A 428 -18.12 -6.79 24.74
N GLN A 429 -18.81 -7.35 25.75
CA GLN A 429 -18.90 -8.79 26.01
C GLN A 429 -17.53 -9.46 26.27
N VAL A 430 -16.66 -8.76 27.00
CA VAL A 430 -15.36 -9.25 27.47
C VAL A 430 -15.43 -9.47 28.99
N ASP A 431 -14.66 -10.42 29.52
CA ASP A 431 -14.56 -10.65 30.96
C ASP A 431 -14.05 -9.39 31.69
N PRO A 432 -14.82 -8.81 32.64
CA PRO A 432 -14.42 -7.60 33.36
C PRO A 432 -13.12 -7.72 34.15
N ALA A 433 -12.83 -8.89 34.73
CA ALA A 433 -11.61 -9.12 35.49
C ALA A 433 -10.39 -9.20 34.57
N ILE A 434 -10.53 -9.86 33.41
CA ILE A 434 -9.44 -9.96 32.43
C ILE A 434 -9.10 -8.58 31.86
N LEU A 435 -10.10 -7.82 31.40
CA LEU A 435 -9.83 -6.51 30.81
C LEU A 435 -9.22 -5.53 31.84
N ALA A 436 -9.71 -5.56 33.08
CA ALA A 436 -9.14 -4.75 34.16
C ALA A 436 -7.68 -5.13 34.44
N ALA A 437 -7.34 -6.42 34.46
CA ALA A 437 -5.97 -6.88 34.63
C ALA A 437 -5.06 -6.46 33.46
N THR A 438 -5.56 -6.55 32.22
CA THR A 438 -4.84 -6.08 31.03
C THR A 438 -4.52 -4.58 31.10
N VAL A 439 -5.50 -3.75 31.44
CA VAL A 439 -5.30 -2.30 31.57
C VAL A 439 -4.37 -1.95 32.73
N ALA A 440 -4.50 -2.64 33.87
CA ALA A 440 -3.60 -2.44 35.00
C ALA A 440 -2.14 -2.81 34.65
N ARG A 441 -1.93 -3.93 33.95
CA ARG A 441 -0.61 -4.35 33.47
C ARG A 441 -0.01 -3.33 32.50
N TRP A 442 -0.79 -2.87 31.52
CA TRP A 442 -0.38 -1.80 30.60
C TRP A 442 0.04 -0.52 31.35
N ASN A 443 -0.76 -0.06 32.31
CA ASN A 443 -0.42 1.13 33.08
C ASN A 443 0.87 0.94 33.91
N GLY A 444 1.13 -0.28 34.39
CA GLY A 444 2.40 -0.65 35.01
C GLY A 444 3.60 -0.48 34.07
N PHE A 445 3.47 -0.91 32.81
CA PHE A 445 4.48 -0.69 31.77
C PHE A 445 4.70 0.78 31.45
N VAL A 446 3.62 1.56 31.35
CA VAL A 446 3.71 3.01 31.16
C VAL A 446 4.46 3.66 32.33
N ALA A 447 4.20 3.25 33.57
CA ALA A 447 4.92 3.76 34.73
C ALA A 447 6.43 3.41 34.68
N ALA A 448 6.76 2.18 34.29
CA ALA A 448 8.13 1.73 34.09
C ALA A 448 8.83 2.38 32.88
N GLY A 449 8.06 2.88 31.91
CA GLY A 449 8.55 3.48 30.67
C GLY A 449 8.91 2.46 29.58
N VAL A 450 8.57 1.18 29.75
CA VAL A 450 8.88 0.10 28.80
C VAL A 450 7.73 -0.91 28.76
N ASP A 451 7.27 -1.26 27.56
CA ASP A 451 6.31 -2.34 27.33
C ASP A 451 7.05 -3.67 27.26
N GLN A 452 7.01 -4.42 28.37
CA GLN A 452 7.74 -5.69 28.47
C GLN A 452 7.08 -6.84 27.71
N ASP A 453 5.81 -6.69 27.30
CA ASP A 453 5.09 -7.76 26.58
C ASP A 453 5.38 -7.70 25.08
N PHE A 454 5.37 -6.50 24.49
CA PHE A 454 5.45 -6.33 23.04
C PHE A 454 6.43 -5.25 22.57
N HIS A 455 7.23 -4.67 23.46
CA HIS A 455 8.30 -3.72 23.13
C HIS A 455 7.82 -2.47 22.36
N ARG A 456 6.55 -2.07 22.58
CA ARG A 456 5.97 -0.87 21.97
C ARG A 456 6.72 0.39 22.38
N GLY A 457 7.15 1.16 21.38
CA GLY A 457 7.88 2.41 21.55
C GLY A 457 9.39 2.26 21.61
N GLU A 458 9.95 1.07 21.38
CA GLU A 458 11.42 0.88 21.28
C GLU A 458 11.97 1.22 19.88
N ARG A 459 11.13 1.14 18.84
CA ARG A 459 11.49 1.39 17.43
C ARG A 459 11.31 2.84 17.00
N ALA A 460 12.09 3.30 16.03
CA ALA A 460 11.87 4.64 15.47
C ALA A 460 10.51 4.73 14.77
N TYR A 461 10.06 3.63 14.13
CA TYR A 461 8.74 3.57 13.50
C TYR A 461 7.59 3.80 14.49
N ASP A 462 7.60 3.10 15.64
CA ASP A 462 6.57 3.25 16.69
C ASP A 462 6.46 4.70 17.20
N ASN A 463 7.57 5.44 17.19
CA ASN A 463 7.67 6.82 17.66
C ASN A 463 7.58 7.86 16.54
N CYS A 464 7.41 7.46 15.27
CA CYS A 464 7.28 8.42 14.18
C CYS A 464 5.96 9.19 14.31
N GLY A 465 5.94 10.46 13.92
CA GLY A 465 4.78 11.34 14.15
C GLY A 465 3.46 10.93 13.48
N PHE A 466 3.49 9.91 12.62
CA PHE A 466 2.31 9.32 12.02
C PHE A 466 1.67 8.20 12.87
N VAL A 467 2.49 7.43 13.58
CA VAL A 467 2.05 6.32 14.44
C VAL A 467 1.95 6.79 15.90
N GLY A 468 3.02 7.38 16.42
CA GLY A 468 3.09 7.95 17.77
C GLY A 468 2.62 9.41 17.84
N ASP A 469 2.75 10.01 19.02
CA ASP A 469 2.55 11.43 19.26
C ASP A 469 3.86 12.21 19.09
N PRO A 470 4.00 13.07 18.07
CA PRO A 470 5.20 13.87 17.86
C PRO A 470 5.38 14.99 18.90
N PHE A 471 4.37 15.26 19.74
CA PHE A 471 4.40 16.31 20.77
C PHE A 471 4.63 15.76 22.19
N SER A 472 4.76 14.44 22.34
CA SER A 472 5.01 13.78 23.62
C SER A 472 6.45 13.30 23.70
N ALA A 473 7.07 13.45 24.88
CA ALA A 473 8.35 12.82 25.19
C ALA A 473 8.25 11.28 25.22
N ARG A 474 7.04 10.74 25.45
CA ARG A 474 6.71 9.31 25.37
C ARG A 474 5.75 9.12 24.20
N SER A 475 6.29 9.10 22.99
CA SER A 475 5.53 9.21 21.75
C SER A 475 4.52 8.06 21.56
N ALA A 476 4.87 6.83 21.94
CA ALA A 476 4.04 5.65 21.70
C ALA A 476 3.23 5.14 22.90
N ILE A 477 3.50 5.58 24.14
CA ILE A 477 2.92 4.97 25.36
C ILE A 477 2.24 6.01 26.27
N GLY A 478 1.10 5.64 26.86
CA GLY A 478 0.33 6.49 27.79
C GLY A 478 -0.70 5.72 28.60
N SER A 479 -0.94 6.13 29.85
CA SER A 479 -1.81 5.43 30.79
C SER A 479 -3.29 5.50 30.36
N ILE A 480 -4.03 4.43 30.60
CA ILE A 480 -5.48 4.36 30.41
C ILE A 480 -6.10 4.34 31.80
N GLU A 481 -6.45 5.52 32.33
CA GLU A 481 -6.85 5.65 33.74
C GLU A 481 -7.94 6.70 34.00
N LYS A 482 -8.25 7.57 33.03
CA LYS A 482 -9.26 8.63 33.22
C LYS A 482 -10.54 8.33 32.45
N GLY A 483 -11.59 8.00 33.20
CA GLY A 483 -12.93 7.80 32.65
C GLY A 483 -13.53 9.09 32.03
N PRO A 484 -14.50 8.96 31.10
CA PRO A 484 -15.04 7.70 30.58
C PRO A 484 -14.02 6.93 29.73
N PHE A 485 -14.19 5.62 29.69
CA PHE A 485 -13.44 4.68 28.86
C PHE A 485 -14.26 4.33 27.63
N TYR A 486 -13.59 4.09 26.52
CA TYR A 486 -14.19 3.90 25.21
C TYR A 486 -13.66 2.63 24.54
N ALA A 487 -14.50 2.01 23.71
CA ALA A 487 -14.11 0.92 22.84
C ALA A 487 -14.72 1.08 21.44
N VAL A 488 -13.91 0.84 20.39
CA VAL A 488 -14.37 0.75 19.00
C VAL A 488 -13.78 -0.51 18.33
N PRO A 489 -14.51 -1.14 17.38
CA PRO A 489 -14.03 -2.34 16.71
C PRO A 489 -12.94 -2.01 15.69
N VAL A 490 -11.94 -2.88 15.57
CA VAL A 490 -10.91 -2.86 14.54
C VAL A 490 -10.94 -4.18 13.80
N VAL A 491 -10.86 -4.12 12.46
CA VAL A 491 -10.84 -5.29 11.57
C VAL A 491 -9.59 -5.27 10.68
N PRO A 492 -9.08 -6.45 10.26
CA PRO A 492 -7.91 -6.54 9.38
C PRO A 492 -8.34 -6.31 7.92
N GLY A 493 -8.44 -5.05 7.52
CA GLY A 493 -8.53 -4.68 6.11
C GLY A 493 -7.16 -4.76 5.43
N ASP A 494 -7.13 -4.35 4.17
CA ASP A 494 -5.95 -4.39 3.31
C ASP A 494 -5.98 -3.28 2.26
N VAL A 495 -4.81 -2.93 1.75
CA VAL A 495 -4.66 -2.07 0.56
C VAL A 495 -4.19 -2.84 -0.68
N SER A 496 -3.95 -4.14 -0.56
CA SER A 496 -3.65 -5.08 -1.65
C SER A 496 -3.49 -6.50 -1.11
N THR A 497 -3.65 -7.52 -1.95
CA THR A 497 -2.99 -8.82 -1.73
C THR A 497 -1.49 -8.72 -2.08
N TYR A 498 -0.67 -9.61 -1.55
CA TYR A 498 0.79 -9.58 -1.71
C TYR A 498 1.39 -10.89 -2.27
N GLY A 499 0.51 -11.83 -2.63
CA GLY A 499 0.82 -13.03 -3.41
C GLY A 499 0.42 -12.94 -4.87
N GLY A 500 1.05 -13.79 -5.69
CA GLY A 500 0.80 -13.85 -7.12
C GLY A 500 1.76 -14.79 -7.84
N VAL A 501 1.94 -14.58 -9.15
CA VAL A 501 2.82 -15.43 -9.97
C VAL A 501 4.30 -15.21 -9.64
N ILE A 502 5.10 -16.25 -9.62
CA ILE A 502 6.54 -16.17 -9.46
C ILE A 502 7.14 -15.60 -10.75
N THR A 503 8.07 -14.67 -10.58
CA THR A 503 8.90 -14.13 -11.66
C THR A 503 10.36 -14.17 -11.27
N ASP A 504 11.25 -14.26 -12.26
CA ASP A 504 12.69 -14.17 -12.08
C ASP A 504 13.20 -12.72 -11.93
N ASP A 505 14.52 -12.54 -11.91
CA ASP A 505 15.21 -11.26 -11.80
C ASP A 505 15.01 -10.35 -13.02
N GLN A 506 14.51 -10.89 -14.13
CA GLN A 506 14.15 -10.16 -15.36
C GLN A 506 12.63 -9.94 -15.48
N ALA A 507 11.87 -10.22 -14.42
CA ALA A 507 10.42 -10.15 -14.36
C ALA A 507 9.67 -11.11 -15.30
N ARG A 508 10.34 -12.15 -15.80
CA ARG A 508 9.71 -13.19 -16.64
C ARG A 508 8.93 -14.15 -15.75
N VAL A 509 7.73 -14.55 -16.18
CA VAL A 509 6.93 -15.55 -15.47
C VAL A 509 7.61 -16.91 -15.56
N VAL A 510 7.69 -17.64 -14.45
CA VAL A 510 8.31 -18.97 -14.41
C VAL A 510 7.29 -20.08 -14.22
N ASP A 511 7.58 -21.22 -14.84
CA ASP A 511 6.79 -22.45 -14.75
C ASP A 511 7.15 -23.30 -13.51
N ALA A 512 6.53 -24.48 -13.41
CA ALA A 512 6.79 -25.44 -12.33
C ALA A 512 8.25 -25.94 -12.25
N ALA A 513 8.98 -25.91 -13.36
CA ALA A 513 10.39 -26.28 -13.43
C ALA A 513 11.33 -25.09 -13.16
N GLY A 514 10.78 -23.90 -12.88
CA GLY A 514 11.54 -22.66 -12.73
C GLY A 514 12.05 -22.09 -14.07
N GLN A 515 11.54 -22.58 -15.20
CA GLN A 515 11.90 -22.08 -16.53
C GLN A 515 11.01 -20.90 -16.89
N ALA A 516 11.60 -19.88 -17.52
CA ALA A 516 10.85 -18.72 -17.96
C ALA A 516 9.94 -19.07 -19.16
N ILE A 517 8.67 -18.69 -19.07
CA ILE A 517 7.74 -18.74 -20.20
C ILE A 517 8.15 -17.65 -21.20
N GLU A 518 8.43 -18.01 -22.45
CA GLU A 518 8.98 -17.06 -23.42
C GLU A 518 7.99 -15.90 -23.63
N ARG A 519 8.52 -14.66 -23.61
CA ARG A 519 7.78 -13.41 -23.86
C ARG A 519 6.64 -13.09 -22.88
N LEU A 520 6.58 -13.78 -21.74
CA LEU A 520 5.60 -13.50 -20.70
C LEU A 520 6.27 -12.86 -19.48
N TYR A 521 5.78 -11.69 -19.09
CA TYR A 521 6.29 -10.92 -17.96
C TYR A 521 5.15 -10.55 -17.01
N ALA A 522 5.47 -10.38 -15.74
CA ALA A 522 4.53 -9.86 -14.76
C ALA A 522 5.21 -8.91 -13.77
N THR A 523 4.44 -7.96 -13.24
CA THR A 523 4.93 -7.03 -12.22
C THR A 523 3.83 -6.61 -11.25
N GLY A 524 4.22 -5.92 -10.18
CA GLY A 524 3.33 -5.43 -9.15
C GLY A 524 2.73 -6.55 -8.34
N VAL A 525 1.53 -6.32 -7.84
CA VAL A 525 0.83 -7.24 -6.94
C VAL A 525 0.16 -8.41 -7.68
N THR A 526 0.35 -8.49 -9.01
CA THR A 526 0.12 -9.71 -9.80
C THR A 526 1.22 -10.75 -9.54
N THR A 527 2.37 -10.33 -9.01
CA THR A 527 3.51 -11.22 -8.73
C THR A 527 3.62 -11.55 -7.25
N ALA A 528 4.16 -12.72 -6.95
CA ALA A 528 4.65 -13.04 -5.61
C ALA A 528 5.73 -12.01 -5.23
N SER A 529 5.53 -11.35 -4.09
CA SER A 529 6.32 -10.17 -3.74
C SER A 529 7.81 -10.44 -3.64
N VAL A 530 8.61 -9.57 -4.26
CA VAL A 530 10.07 -9.52 -4.11
C VAL A 530 10.52 -9.26 -2.66
N MET A 531 9.64 -8.69 -1.83
CA MET A 531 9.94 -8.37 -0.44
C MET A 531 9.75 -9.55 0.51
N GLY A 532 9.25 -10.67 0.01
CA GLY A 532 8.96 -11.85 0.84
C GLY A 532 7.63 -11.73 1.56
N ASN A 533 7.56 -12.37 2.73
CA ASN A 533 6.36 -12.43 3.58
C ASN A 533 6.29 -11.28 4.59
N VAL A 534 7.19 -10.31 4.48
CA VAL A 534 7.31 -9.21 5.44
C VAL A 534 7.46 -7.91 4.67
N TYR A 535 6.59 -6.93 4.97
CA TYR A 535 6.58 -5.63 4.33
C TYR A 535 7.68 -4.74 4.92
N PRO A 536 8.70 -4.36 4.15
CA PRO A 536 9.89 -3.67 4.67
C PRO A 536 9.61 -2.25 5.15
N GLY A 537 8.70 -1.57 4.48
CA GLY A 537 8.52 -0.13 4.65
C GLY A 537 7.53 0.45 3.66
N ALA A 538 7.18 1.72 3.85
CA ALA A 538 6.15 2.36 3.03
C ALA A 538 6.52 2.39 1.54
N GLY A 539 5.60 1.94 0.70
CA GLY A 539 5.79 1.93 -0.75
C GLY A 539 6.43 0.66 -1.33
N SER A 540 6.51 -0.40 -0.53
CA SER A 540 7.05 -1.71 -0.93
C SER A 540 6.16 -2.52 -1.88
N SER A 541 5.03 -1.96 -2.33
CA SER A 541 4.21 -2.51 -3.44
C SER A 541 4.45 -1.74 -4.74
N ILE A 542 4.43 -0.40 -4.68
CA ILE A 542 4.53 0.46 -5.88
C ILE A 542 5.98 0.52 -6.37
N GLY A 543 6.96 0.60 -5.45
CA GLY A 543 8.39 0.60 -5.80
C GLY A 543 8.78 -0.61 -6.65
N PRO A 544 8.51 -1.84 -6.20
CA PRO A 544 8.72 -3.04 -7.00
C PRO A 544 7.90 -3.07 -8.30
N SER A 545 6.60 -2.71 -8.26
CA SER A 545 5.77 -2.67 -9.47
C SER A 545 6.40 -1.83 -10.57
N MET A 546 6.78 -0.59 -10.24
CA MET A 546 7.41 0.35 -11.15
C MET A 546 8.76 -0.16 -11.66
N THR A 547 9.58 -0.72 -10.77
CA THR A 547 10.94 -1.17 -11.08
C THR A 547 10.95 -2.42 -11.95
N PHE A 548 10.14 -3.43 -11.64
CA PHE A 548 10.05 -4.63 -12.46
C PHE A 548 9.34 -4.37 -13.80
N GLY A 549 8.44 -3.38 -13.87
CA GLY A 549 7.94 -2.89 -15.16
C GLY A 549 9.04 -2.31 -16.05
N TYR A 550 9.98 -1.55 -15.45
CA TYR A 550 11.17 -1.03 -16.13
C TYR A 550 12.12 -2.16 -16.56
N ILE A 551 12.43 -3.11 -15.67
CA ILE A 551 13.30 -4.26 -15.94
C ILE A 551 12.73 -5.13 -17.08
N ALA A 552 11.44 -5.48 -17.02
CA ALA A 552 10.77 -6.30 -18.03
C ALA A 552 10.89 -5.71 -19.43
N ALA A 553 10.56 -4.42 -19.56
CA ALA A 553 10.62 -3.71 -20.83
C ALA A 553 12.05 -3.61 -21.38
N ARG A 554 13.04 -3.36 -20.52
CA ARG A 554 14.45 -3.33 -20.94
C ARG A 554 14.94 -4.69 -21.42
N HIS A 555 14.57 -5.76 -20.71
CA HIS A 555 14.91 -7.11 -21.10
C HIS A 555 14.31 -7.44 -22.48
N ALA A 556 13.00 -7.25 -22.64
CA ALA A 556 12.31 -7.52 -23.90
C ALA A 556 12.77 -6.63 -25.07
N ALA A 557 13.27 -5.41 -24.80
CA ALA A 557 13.84 -4.52 -25.80
C ALA A 557 15.32 -4.80 -26.14
N GLY A 558 15.98 -5.74 -25.43
CA GLY A 558 17.41 -6.04 -25.62
C GLY A 558 18.36 -4.96 -25.08
N LEU A 559 17.90 -4.11 -24.15
CA LEU A 559 18.68 -3.00 -23.58
C LEU A 559 19.61 -3.40 -22.43
N GLY A 560 19.56 -4.66 -21.99
CA GLY A 560 20.34 -5.21 -20.89
C GLY A 560 19.95 -4.63 -19.51
N ASN A 561 20.01 -5.46 -18.48
CA ASN A 561 19.76 -5.04 -17.09
C ASN A 561 21.01 -5.19 -16.21
N GLN A 562 22.21 -5.11 -16.82
CA GLN A 562 23.45 -5.33 -16.08
C GLN A 562 23.58 -4.36 -14.89
N PRO A 563 24.10 -4.85 -13.75
CA PRO A 563 24.33 -4.05 -12.54
C PRO A 563 25.11 -2.77 -12.78
#